data_AF-A0A919XTZ1-F1
#
_entry.id   AF-A0A919XTZ1-F1
#
_cell.length_a   1.000
_cell.length_b   1.000
_cell.length_c   1.000
_cell.angle_alpha   90.00
_cell.angle_beta   90.00
_cell.angle_gamma   90.00
#
_symmetry.space_group_name_H-M   'P 1'
#
loop_
_entity.id
_entity.type
_entity.pdbx_description
1 polymer ?
#
loop_
_entity_poly.entity_id
_entity_poly.type
_entity_poly.pdbx_seq_one_letter_code
_entity_poly.pdbx_strand_id
1 'polypeptide(L)'
;MKRVMYTLLTLCIGIVIGTTSTTMAAPLKQYVQASFEKITFIVNGEEKELDADPLVYQGSTYLPVRTVLNVLGYDVGYKADTKTVTADKSIDLLSEEIEDMVRSEEPSLDKSVDNSEQIKYLNEYLDKKREQLKNYEQAIKSINERSDISQEDKNFLIELRTPLIEGTKKAIIDTEEKINNLQN
;
A
#
# COMPACT_ATOMS: atom_id res chain seq x y z
N MET A 1 -32.08 -52.08 -63.89
CA MET A 1 -30.94 -51.14 -63.72
C MET A 1 -31.34 -49.77 -63.15
N LYS A 2 -32.39 -49.08 -63.65
CA LYS A 2 -32.78 -47.73 -63.19
C LYS A 2 -33.19 -47.64 -61.70
N ARG A 3 -33.80 -48.68 -61.12
CA ARG A 3 -34.21 -48.70 -59.68
C ARG A 3 -33.04 -48.87 -58.70
N VAL A 4 -31.97 -49.56 -59.13
CA VAL A 4 -30.71 -49.70 -58.36
C VAL A 4 -29.89 -48.41 -58.43
N MET A 5 -30.03 -47.66 -59.54
CA MET A 5 -29.36 -46.37 -59.70
C MET A 5 -29.93 -45.28 -58.78
N TYR A 6 -31.26 -45.21 -58.61
CA TYR A 6 -31.87 -44.22 -57.70
C TYR A 6 -31.62 -44.52 -56.21
N THR A 7 -31.49 -45.80 -55.85
CA THR A 7 -31.18 -46.21 -54.46
C THR A 7 -29.72 -45.93 -54.09
N LEU A 8 -28.78 -46.01 -55.04
CA LEU A 8 -27.40 -45.56 -54.84
C LEU A 8 -27.28 -44.03 -54.78
N LEU A 9 -28.10 -43.30 -55.53
CA LEU A 9 -28.04 -41.84 -55.59
C LEU A 9 -28.57 -41.16 -54.32
N THR A 10 -29.60 -41.74 -53.68
CA THR A 10 -30.12 -41.24 -52.38
C THR A 10 -29.22 -41.60 -51.20
N LEU A 11 -28.52 -42.73 -51.25
CA LEU A 11 -27.53 -43.13 -50.24
C LEU A 11 -26.35 -42.13 -50.20
N CYS A 12 -25.87 -41.68 -51.35
CA CYS A 12 -24.79 -40.70 -51.44
C CYS A 12 -25.18 -39.32 -50.88
N ILE A 13 -26.43 -38.86 -51.11
CA ILE A 13 -26.91 -37.57 -50.59
C ILE A 13 -27.05 -37.62 -49.06
N GLY A 14 -27.45 -38.75 -48.48
CA GLY A 14 -27.55 -38.93 -47.03
C GLY A 14 -26.21 -38.90 -46.30
N ILE A 15 -25.12 -39.36 -46.94
CA ILE A 15 -23.77 -39.36 -46.35
C ILE A 15 -23.19 -37.94 -46.31
N VAL A 16 -23.50 -37.09 -47.30
CA VAL A 16 -22.96 -35.71 -47.39
C VAL A 16 -23.56 -34.77 -46.32
N ILE A 17 -24.77 -35.05 -45.82
CA ILE A 17 -25.41 -34.25 -44.77
C ILE A 17 -24.93 -34.68 -43.37
N GLY A 18 -24.40 -35.91 -43.23
CA GLY A 18 -23.89 -36.44 -41.95
C GLY A 18 -22.50 -35.94 -41.54
N THR A 19 -21.79 -35.24 -42.43
CA THR A 19 -20.48 -34.63 -42.12
C THR A 19 -20.64 -33.16 -41.71
N THR A 20 -21.51 -32.85 -40.75
CA THR A 20 -21.39 -31.57 -40.05
C THR A 20 -20.18 -31.67 -39.13
N SER A 21 -19.09 -31.04 -39.56
CA SER A 21 -17.85 -30.89 -38.81
C SER A 21 -18.16 -30.44 -37.38
N THR A 22 -18.01 -31.34 -36.40
CA THR A 22 -17.98 -30.94 -35.00
C THR A 22 -16.68 -30.16 -34.79
N THR A 23 -16.75 -28.84 -34.78
CA THR A 23 -15.62 -28.01 -34.36
C THR A 23 -15.45 -28.19 -32.85
N MET A 24 -14.52 -29.07 -32.46
CA MET A 24 -14.07 -29.10 -31.08
C MET A 24 -13.19 -27.87 -30.86
N ALA A 25 -13.69 -26.88 -30.14
CA ALA A 25 -12.86 -25.81 -29.61
C ALA A 25 -11.99 -26.41 -28.50
N ALA A 26 -10.79 -26.90 -28.87
CA ALA A 26 -9.79 -27.22 -27.87
C ALA A 26 -9.43 -25.93 -27.12
N PRO A 27 -9.47 -25.90 -25.77
CA PRO A 27 -9.01 -24.74 -25.03
C PRO A 27 -7.55 -24.50 -25.40
N LEU A 28 -7.26 -23.35 -26.01
CA LEU A 28 -5.90 -22.94 -26.31
C LEU A 28 -5.16 -22.76 -24.98
N LYS A 29 -4.34 -23.73 -24.61
CA LYS A 29 -3.34 -23.54 -23.55
C LYS A 29 -2.26 -22.62 -24.12
N GLN A 30 -2.30 -21.35 -23.74
CA GLN A 30 -1.27 -20.40 -24.11
C GLN A 30 -0.07 -20.62 -23.19
N TYR A 31 1.06 -21.00 -23.78
CA TYR A 31 2.31 -21.13 -23.05
C TYR A 31 2.98 -19.75 -22.97
N VAL A 32 3.28 -19.32 -21.74
CA VAL A 32 4.01 -18.09 -21.47
C VAL A 32 5.50 -18.43 -21.40
N GLN A 33 6.28 -17.90 -22.36
CA GLN A 33 7.74 -17.95 -22.28
C GLN A 33 8.22 -16.80 -21.40
N ALA A 34 8.80 -17.12 -20.26
CA ALA A 34 9.41 -16.18 -19.33
C ALA A 34 10.72 -16.76 -18.81
N SER A 35 11.65 -15.89 -18.43
CA SER A 35 12.95 -16.29 -17.86
C SER A 35 13.08 -15.76 -16.44
N PHE A 36 13.80 -16.49 -15.58
CA PHE A 36 14.21 -15.97 -14.29
C PHE A 36 15.56 -15.27 -14.43
N GLU A 37 15.68 -14.08 -13.87
CA GLU A 37 16.93 -13.33 -13.84
C GLU A 37 17.29 -12.95 -12.42
N LYS A 38 18.58 -13.06 -12.09
CA LYS A 38 19.10 -12.61 -10.81
C LYS A 38 19.40 -11.13 -10.89
N ILE A 39 18.68 -10.32 -10.11
CA ILE A 39 18.91 -8.88 -10.01
C ILE A 39 19.35 -8.51 -8.61
N THR A 40 20.12 -7.44 -8.49
CA THR A 40 20.43 -6.82 -7.20
C THR A 40 19.32 -5.83 -6.84
N PHE A 41 18.69 -6.00 -5.69
CA PHE A 41 17.62 -5.14 -5.20
C PHE A 41 18.16 -4.27 -4.06
N ILE A 42 18.09 -2.94 -4.21
CA ILE A 42 18.68 -1.97 -3.26
C ILE A 42 17.60 -1.00 -2.80
N VAL A 43 17.46 -0.83 -1.50
CA VAL A 43 16.56 0.16 -0.88
C VAL A 43 17.36 0.99 0.13
N ASN A 44 17.29 2.31 0.02
CA ASN A 44 18.02 3.26 0.88
C ASN A 44 19.54 2.99 0.95
N GLY A 45 20.12 2.48 -0.14
CA GLY A 45 21.56 2.18 -0.22
C GLY A 45 21.97 0.82 0.37
N GLU A 46 21.04 0.05 0.89
CA GLU A 46 21.28 -1.31 1.41
C GLU A 46 20.72 -2.36 0.45
N GLU A 47 21.50 -3.41 0.18
CA GLU A 47 21.04 -4.56 -0.61
C GLU A 47 20.02 -5.38 0.19
N LYS A 48 18.90 -5.73 -0.44
CA LYS A 48 17.81 -6.50 0.15
C LYS A 48 17.58 -7.78 -0.63
N GLU A 49 17.29 -8.85 0.08
CA GLU A 49 17.01 -10.15 -0.52
C GLU A 49 15.57 -10.20 -1.05
N LEU A 50 15.39 -10.92 -2.17
CA LEU A 50 14.07 -11.25 -2.72
C LEU A 50 13.69 -12.67 -2.31
N ASP A 51 12.44 -12.86 -1.88
CA ASP A 51 11.88 -14.17 -1.52
C ASP A 51 11.65 -15.10 -2.73
N ALA A 52 11.61 -14.54 -3.94
CA ALA A 52 11.56 -15.28 -5.18
C ALA A 52 12.34 -14.54 -6.30
N ASP A 53 12.88 -15.33 -7.22
CA ASP A 53 13.61 -14.79 -8.36
C ASP A 53 12.68 -13.93 -9.25
N PRO A 54 13.14 -12.73 -9.67
CA PRO A 54 12.42 -11.91 -10.64
C PRO A 54 12.13 -12.67 -11.93
N LEU A 55 10.93 -12.45 -12.46
CA LEU A 55 10.48 -13.03 -13.71
C LEU A 55 10.56 -11.98 -14.82
N VAL A 56 11.27 -12.27 -15.90
CA VAL A 56 11.28 -11.45 -17.11
C VAL A 56 10.29 -12.01 -18.10
N TYR A 57 9.28 -11.21 -18.44
CA TYR A 57 8.27 -11.54 -19.42
C TYR A 57 8.02 -10.36 -20.35
N GLN A 58 8.12 -10.59 -21.67
CA GLN A 58 7.95 -9.57 -22.71
C GLN A 58 8.80 -8.30 -22.49
N GLY A 59 10.03 -8.48 -22.00
CA GLY A 59 10.96 -7.37 -21.72
C GLY A 59 10.65 -6.59 -20.44
N SER A 60 9.66 -7.01 -19.65
CA SER A 60 9.35 -6.45 -18.34
C SER A 60 9.81 -7.39 -17.24
N THR A 61 10.49 -6.85 -16.23
CA THR A 61 10.89 -7.59 -15.03
C THR A 61 9.81 -7.45 -13.96
N TYR A 62 9.27 -8.58 -13.52
CA TYR A 62 8.26 -8.70 -12.49
C TYR A 62 8.92 -9.11 -11.18
N LEU A 63 8.59 -8.37 -10.12
CA LEU A 63 9.13 -8.61 -8.78
C LEU A 63 8.08 -9.21 -7.85
N PRO A 64 8.51 -9.97 -6.84
CA PRO A 64 7.61 -10.44 -5.79
C PRO A 64 7.01 -9.25 -5.04
N VAL A 65 5.72 -9.01 -5.26
CA VAL A 65 5.00 -7.85 -4.71
C VAL A 65 5.07 -7.81 -3.19
N ARG A 66 5.03 -8.97 -2.52
CA ARG A 66 5.11 -9.07 -1.06
C ARG A 66 6.43 -8.52 -0.54
N THR A 67 7.56 -8.96 -1.11
CA THR A 67 8.87 -8.47 -0.67
C THR A 67 9.02 -6.97 -0.88
N VAL A 68 8.62 -6.48 -2.05
CA VAL A 68 8.70 -5.04 -2.35
C VAL A 68 7.89 -4.23 -1.34
N LEU A 69 6.65 -4.64 -1.07
CA LEU A 69 5.77 -3.93 -0.15
C LEU A 69 6.21 -4.05 1.32
N ASN A 70 6.70 -5.22 1.74
CA ASN A 70 7.24 -5.41 3.09
C ASN A 70 8.44 -4.49 3.36
N VAL A 71 9.34 -4.35 2.39
CA VAL A 71 10.50 -3.43 2.49
C VAL A 71 10.06 -1.97 2.52
N LEU A 72 8.92 -1.64 1.88
CA LEU A 72 8.28 -0.32 1.95
C LEU A 72 7.43 -0.12 3.23
N GLY A 73 7.42 -1.11 4.12
CA GLY A 73 6.75 -1.05 5.40
C GLY A 73 5.26 -1.31 5.38
N TYR A 74 4.82 -2.18 4.48
CA TYR A 74 3.45 -2.70 4.44
C TYR A 74 3.43 -4.15 4.89
N ASP A 75 2.43 -4.52 5.67
CA ASP A 75 2.02 -5.91 5.85
C ASP A 75 1.09 -6.31 4.70
N VAL A 76 1.33 -7.48 4.11
CA VAL A 76 0.69 -7.92 2.87
C VAL A 76 -0.17 -9.16 3.11
N GLY A 77 -1.48 -8.97 3.04
CA GLY A 77 -2.49 -10.03 3.16
C GLY A 77 -2.99 -10.55 1.81
N TYR A 78 -3.55 -11.77 1.82
CA TYR A 78 -4.27 -12.32 0.68
C TYR A 78 -5.63 -12.88 1.12
N LYS A 79 -6.71 -12.31 0.60
CA LYS A 79 -8.08 -12.80 0.79
C LYS A 79 -8.43 -13.76 -0.33
N ALA A 80 -8.38 -15.07 -0.05
CA ALA A 80 -8.59 -16.12 -1.03
C ALA A 80 -10.00 -16.09 -1.66
N ASP A 81 -11.02 -15.77 -0.87
CA ASP A 81 -12.41 -15.76 -1.30
C ASP A 81 -12.68 -14.76 -2.43
N THR A 82 -12.07 -13.57 -2.32
CA THR A 82 -12.21 -12.48 -3.30
C THR A 82 -11.03 -12.38 -4.25
N LYS A 83 -10.00 -13.22 -4.07
CA LYS A 83 -8.71 -13.16 -4.77
C LYS A 83 -8.07 -11.76 -4.68
N THR A 84 -8.15 -11.14 -3.51
CA THR A 84 -7.70 -9.76 -3.28
C THR A 84 -6.41 -9.75 -2.47
N VAL A 85 -5.43 -8.96 -2.92
CA VAL A 85 -4.23 -8.63 -2.12
C VAL A 85 -4.53 -7.37 -1.32
N THR A 86 -4.26 -7.38 -0.03
CA THR A 86 -4.31 -6.19 0.84
C THR A 86 -2.89 -5.79 1.23
N ALA A 87 -2.66 -4.50 1.37
CA ALA A 87 -1.38 -3.94 1.80
C ALA A 87 -1.67 -2.85 2.82
N ASP A 88 -1.36 -3.12 4.08
CA ASP A 88 -1.66 -2.26 5.21
C ASP A 88 -0.34 -1.80 5.81
N LYS A 89 -0.13 -0.49 6.01
CA LYS A 89 1.16 0.01 6.52
C LYS A 89 1.40 -0.59 7.92
N SER A 90 2.54 -1.27 8.12
CA SER A 90 2.81 -2.00 9.36
C SER A 90 2.92 -1.04 10.53
N ILE A 91 2.24 -1.39 11.62
CA ILE A 91 2.10 -0.56 12.81
C ILE A 91 3.47 -0.27 13.45
N ASP A 92 4.41 -1.22 13.38
CA ASP A 92 5.76 -1.09 13.94
C ASP A 92 6.61 -0.01 13.25
N LEU A 93 6.51 0.13 11.93
CA LEU A 93 7.25 1.15 11.17
C LEU A 93 6.54 2.51 11.21
N LEU A 94 5.22 2.50 11.35
CA LEU A 94 4.49 3.70 11.74
C LEU A 94 4.95 4.15 13.12
N SER A 95 5.05 3.28 14.13
CA SER A 95 5.49 3.69 15.46
C SER A 95 6.91 4.21 15.46
N GLU A 96 7.86 3.64 14.71
CA GLU A 96 9.25 4.13 14.65
C GLU A 96 9.36 5.47 13.89
N GLU A 97 8.64 5.66 12.78
CA GLU A 97 8.53 6.94 12.04
C GLU A 97 7.78 8.01 12.85
N ILE A 98 6.79 7.58 13.66
CA ILE A 98 6.05 8.42 14.61
C ILE A 98 6.93 8.78 15.80
N GLU A 99 7.74 7.86 16.33
CA GLU A 99 8.66 8.10 17.42
C GLU A 99 9.77 9.07 16.97
N ASP A 100 10.27 8.94 15.75
CA ASP A 100 11.26 9.87 15.18
C ASP A 100 10.64 11.25 14.89
N MET A 101 9.39 11.33 14.38
CA MET A 101 8.65 12.61 14.26
C MET A 101 8.28 13.26 15.61
N VAL A 102 8.13 12.48 16.68
CA VAL A 102 7.81 12.95 18.03
C VAL A 102 9.07 13.28 18.83
N ARG A 103 10.21 12.65 18.54
CA ARG A 103 11.46 12.77 19.30
C ARG A 103 12.54 13.63 18.62
N SER A 104 12.58 13.75 17.29
CA SER A 104 13.59 14.58 16.64
C SER A 104 13.14 16.05 16.62
N GLU A 105 13.88 16.87 17.36
CA GLU A 105 13.71 18.32 17.59
C GLU A 105 12.75 18.74 18.71
N GLU A 106 12.89 18.17 19.93
CA GLU A 106 12.64 19.03 21.08
C GLU A 106 13.63 20.20 21.04
N PRO A 107 13.16 21.46 21.12
CA PRO A 107 14.04 22.62 21.08
C PRO A 107 15.03 22.56 22.26
N SER A 108 16.30 22.29 21.98
CA SER A 108 17.37 22.35 22.98
C SER A 108 17.62 23.81 23.32
N LEU A 109 17.18 24.23 24.51
CA LEU A 109 17.38 25.59 25.02
C LEU A 109 18.86 25.82 25.34
N ASP A 110 19.51 26.69 24.57
CA ASP A 110 20.82 27.22 24.91
C ASP A 110 20.65 28.33 25.95
N LYS A 111 21.05 28.03 27.20
CA LYS A 111 20.97 28.97 28.33
C LYS A 111 21.88 30.19 28.18
N SER A 112 22.76 30.22 27.18
CA SER A 112 23.60 31.38 26.86
C SER A 112 22.91 32.41 25.95
N VAL A 113 21.78 32.05 25.34
CA VAL A 113 20.98 32.91 24.45
C VAL A 113 19.98 33.74 25.27
N ASP A 114 19.66 34.95 24.84
CA ASP A 114 18.70 35.82 25.53
C ASP A 114 17.29 35.19 25.59
N ASN A 115 16.56 35.40 26.69
CA ASN A 115 15.23 34.82 26.89
C ASN A 115 14.25 35.23 25.77
N SER A 116 14.37 36.42 25.18
CA SER A 116 13.49 36.85 24.08
C SER A 116 13.71 36.04 22.81
N GLU A 117 14.95 35.65 22.53
CA GLU A 117 15.31 34.85 21.36
C GLU A 117 14.94 33.37 21.55
N GLN A 118 15.10 32.85 22.78
CA GLN A 118 14.59 31.53 23.16
C GLN A 118 13.06 31.46 23.02
N ILE A 119 12.32 32.47 23.52
CA ILE A 119 10.86 32.55 23.40
C ILE A 119 10.42 32.63 21.93
N LYS A 120 11.14 33.38 21.09
CA LYS A 120 10.84 33.46 19.64
C LYS A 120 10.94 32.09 18.97
N TYR A 121 12.01 31.36 19.26
CA TYR A 121 12.21 30.01 18.72
C TYR A 121 11.14 29.03 19.21
N LEU A 122 10.80 29.07 20.50
CA LEU A 122 9.73 28.22 21.05
C LEU A 122 8.36 28.52 20.43
N ASN A 123 8.04 29.79 20.15
CA ASN A 123 6.79 30.14 19.46
C ASN A 123 6.77 29.64 18.01
N GLU A 124 7.88 29.72 17.28
CA GLU A 124 7.96 29.16 15.92
C GLU A 124 7.75 27.64 15.94
N TYR A 125 8.34 26.94 16.91
CA TYR A 125 8.11 25.51 17.12
C TYR A 125 6.64 25.20 17.46
N LEU A 126 6.04 26.00 18.36
CA LEU A 126 4.64 25.88 18.76
C LEU A 126 3.69 26.00 17.57
N ASP A 127 3.93 26.97 16.67
CA ASP A 127 3.12 27.18 15.47
C ASP A 127 3.18 25.97 14.54
N LYS A 128 4.37 25.41 14.32
CA LYS A 128 4.56 24.17 13.53
C LYS A 128 3.79 22.99 14.15
N LYS A 129 3.87 22.80 15.47
CA LYS A 129 3.16 21.71 16.17
C LYS A 129 1.64 21.91 16.16
N ARG A 130 1.14 23.14 16.24
CA ARG A 130 -0.30 23.46 16.11
C ARG A 130 -0.81 23.18 14.71
N GLU A 131 -0.04 23.52 13.67
CA GLU A 131 -0.38 23.18 12.29
C GLU A 131 -0.41 21.66 12.09
N GLN A 132 0.59 20.95 12.61
CA GLN A 132 0.65 19.49 12.59
C GLN A 132 -0.58 18.85 13.27
N LEU A 133 -0.95 19.33 14.46
CA LEU A 133 -2.15 18.88 15.18
C LEU A 133 -3.43 19.10 14.34
N LYS A 134 -3.57 20.29 13.74
CA LYS A 134 -4.71 20.61 12.87
C LYS A 134 -4.82 19.64 11.68
N ASN A 135 -3.69 19.29 11.07
CA ASN A 135 -3.65 18.35 9.95
C ASN A 135 -4.10 16.94 10.39
N TYR A 136 -3.67 16.48 11.57
CA TYR A 136 -4.12 15.20 12.12
C TYR A 136 -5.61 15.19 12.45
N GLU A 137 -6.14 16.25 13.04
CA GLU A 137 -7.57 16.38 13.32
C GLU A 137 -8.42 16.40 12.05
N GLN A 138 -7.94 17.07 10.99
CA GLN A 138 -8.58 17.04 9.67
C GLN A 138 -8.57 15.65 9.04
N ALA A 139 -7.48 14.89 9.20
CA ALA A 139 -7.41 13.51 8.71
C ALA A 139 -8.41 12.61 9.43
N ILE A 140 -8.58 12.74 10.75
CA ILE A 140 -9.62 12.00 11.48
C ILE A 140 -11.02 12.39 11.01
N LYS A 141 -11.25 13.70 10.80
CA LYS A 141 -12.53 14.19 10.30
C LYS A 141 -12.87 13.57 8.94
N SER A 142 -11.93 13.57 7.99
CA SER A 142 -12.17 13.01 6.66
C SER A 142 -12.41 11.49 6.71
N ILE A 143 -11.73 10.75 7.59
CA ILE A 143 -11.99 9.32 7.81
C ILE A 143 -13.42 9.07 8.31
N ASN A 144 -13.89 9.88 9.25
CA ASN A 144 -15.25 9.76 9.77
C ASN A 144 -16.32 9.99 8.70
N GLU A 145 -16.07 10.94 7.79
CA GLU A 145 -16.99 11.34 6.72
C GLU A 145 -17.04 10.35 5.54
N ARG A 146 -16.09 9.42 5.41
CA ARG A 146 -16.06 8.42 4.34
C ARG A 146 -17.24 7.44 4.42
N SER A 147 -17.98 7.29 3.34
CA SER A 147 -19.09 6.33 3.23
C SER A 147 -18.67 4.96 2.66
N ASP A 148 -17.46 4.87 2.10
CA ASP A 148 -16.94 3.72 1.37
C ASP A 148 -16.21 2.69 2.25
N ILE A 149 -16.05 2.96 3.54
CA ILE A 149 -15.35 2.11 4.51
C ILE A 149 -16.25 1.75 5.69
N SER A 150 -16.03 0.56 6.27
CA SER A 150 -16.81 0.08 7.41
C SER A 150 -16.52 0.91 8.67
N GLN A 151 -17.42 0.87 9.66
CA GLN A 151 -17.17 1.56 10.94
C GLN A 151 -16.01 0.94 11.72
N GLU A 152 -15.78 -0.37 11.57
CA GLU A 152 -14.66 -1.08 12.18
C GLU A 152 -13.33 -0.58 11.60
N ASP A 153 -13.23 -0.46 10.27
CA ASP A 153 -12.04 0.06 9.61
C ASP A 153 -11.78 1.53 9.96
N LYS A 154 -12.84 2.35 10.08
CA LYS A 154 -12.70 3.74 10.56
C LYS A 154 -12.12 3.81 11.95
N ASN A 155 -12.64 2.99 12.87
CA ASN A 155 -12.18 2.97 14.26
C ASN A 155 -10.71 2.57 14.31
N PHE A 156 -10.31 1.54 13.57
CA PHE A 156 -8.91 1.12 13.46
C PHE A 156 -8.00 2.25 12.93
N LEU A 157 -8.39 2.90 11.84
CA LEU A 157 -7.63 4.02 11.26
C LEU A 157 -7.53 5.21 12.22
N ILE A 158 -8.55 5.48 13.02
CA ILE A 158 -8.55 6.54 14.03
C ILE A 158 -7.64 6.15 15.19
N GLU A 159 -7.73 4.91 15.67
CA GLU A 159 -6.92 4.38 16.76
C GLU A 159 -5.42 4.47 16.44
N LEU A 160 -5.01 4.17 15.20
CA LEU A 160 -3.63 4.35 14.74
C LEU A 160 -3.11 5.79 14.81
N ARG A 161 -4.00 6.79 14.76
CA ARG A 161 -3.64 8.22 14.77
C ARG A 161 -3.74 8.85 16.16
N THR A 162 -4.42 8.21 17.11
CA THR A 162 -4.60 8.74 18.47
C THR A 162 -3.27 9.04 19.17
N PRO A 163 -2.26 8.15 19.17
CA PRO A 163 -0.97 8.41 19.84
C PRO A 163 -0.24 9.64 19.28
N LEU A 164 -0.32 9.86 17.97
CA LEU A 164 0.26 11.02 17.30
C LEU A 164 -0.35 12.34 17.76
N ILE A 165 -1.68 12.36 17.90
CA ILE A 165 -2.41 13.53 18.37
C ILE A 165 -2.09 13.80 19.84
N GLU A 166 -2.10 12.77 20.67
CA GLU A 166 -1.78 12.89 22.09
C GLU A 166 -0.34 13.37 22.32
N GLY A 167 0.63 12.78 21.60
CA GLY A 167 2.02 13.20 21.64
C GLY A 167 2.21 14.65 21.19
N THR A 168 1.54 15.06 20.11
CA THR A 168 1.60 16.45 19.62
C THR A 168 0.97 17.43 20.61
N LYS A 169 -0.18 17.09 21.21
CA LYS A 169 -0.82 17.91 22.24
C LYS A 169 0.08 18.07 23.47
N LYS A 170 0.71 16.98 23.91
CA LYS A 170 1.66 17.00 25.02
C LYS A 170 2.85 17.93 24.69
N ALA A 171 3.45 17.81 23.51
CA ALA A 171 4.56 18.66 23.09
C ALA A 171 4.19 20.16 23.06
N ILE A 172 2.97 20.49 22.62
CA ILE A 172 2.44 21.86 22.67
C ILE A 172 2.38 22.36 24.12
N ILE A 173 1.75 21.58 25.02
CA ILE A 173 1.62 21.94 26.45
C ILE A 173 3.00 22.14 27.09
N ASP A 174 3.92 21.19 26.90
CA ASP A 174 5.27 21.24 27.45
C ASP A 174 6.04 22.47 26.93
N THR A 175 5.79 22.89 25.68
CA THR A 175 6.41 24.09 25.08
C THR A 175 5.80 25.37 25.64
N GLU A 176 4.48 25.44 25.80
CA GLU A 176 3.80 26.59 26.41
C GLU A 176 4.28 26.81 27.85
N GLU A 177 4.49 25.72 28.61
CA GLU A 177 5.07 25.79 29.95
C GLU A 177 6.51 26.35 29.92
N LYS A 178 7.36 25.87 29.00
CA LYS A 178 8.72 26.41 28.81
C LYS A 178 8.70 27.91 28.49
N ILE A 179 7.79 28.37 27.63
CA ILE A 179 7.64 29.81 27.29
C ILE A 179 7.23 30.61 28.53
N ASN A 180 6.21 30.16 29.28
CA ASN A 180 5.74 30.85 30.48
C ASN A 180 6.85 30.96 31.54
N ASN A 181 7.68 29.93 31.69
CA ASN A 181 8.80 29.95 32.63
C ASN A 181 9.92 30.92 32.23
N LEU A 182 10.10 31.23 30.94
CA LEU A 182 11.08 32.21 30.45
C LEU A 182 10.57 33.66 30.52
N GLN A 183 9.25 33.84 30.61
CA GLN A 183 8.59 35.15 30.72
C GLN A 183 8.49 35.68 32.15
N ASN A 184 8.58 34.80 33.15
CA ASN A 184 8.58 35.12 34.58
C ASN A 184 9.99 35.30 35.12
#